data_AF-A0A225DYR4-F1
#
_entry.id   AF-A0A225DYR4-F1
#
_cell.length_a   1.000
_cell.length_b   1.000
_cell.length_c   1.000
_cell.angle_alpha   90.00
_cell.angle_beta   90.00
_cell.angle_gamma   90.00
#
_symmetry.space_group_name_H-M   'P 1'
#
loop_
_entity.id
_entity.type
_entity.pdbx_description
1 polymer ?
#
loop_
_entity_poly.entity_id
_entity_poly.type
_entity_poly.pdbx_seq_one_letter_code
_entity_poly.pdbx_strand_id
1 'polypeptide(L)'
;MILDSTAARDDLLTRLESEFDREMFDMAVANIRLRVDPETWEAFRLTAIDGLSGAEAAVRIGMKVSAVYVNRGRVQKMLQDEVQRMDGPPDAGDES
;
A
#
# COMPACT_ATOMS: atom_id res chain seq x y z
N MET A 1 8.18 25.98 33.59
CA MET A 1 8.62 25.24 32.40
C MET A 1 7.36 24.76 31.69
N ILE A 2 6.90 25.51 30.68
CA ILE A 2 5.67 25.21 29.91
C ILE A 2 6.15 25.01 28.47
N LEU A 3 6.63 23.82 28.17
CA LEU A 3 6.97 23.35 26.82
C LEU A 3 6.58 21.87 26.83
N ASP A 4 5.29 21.59 26.69
CA ASP A 4 4.86 20.18 26.56
C ASP A 4 3.54 20.02 25.80
N SER A 5 2.69 21.06 25.73
CA SER A 5 1.37 20.89 25.10
C SER A 5 1.38 20.92 23.56
N THR A 6 2.29 21.69 22.94
CA THR A 6 2.37 21.81 21.48
C THR A 6 3.18 20.68 20.87
N ALA A 7 4.37 20.41 21.40
CA ALA A 7 5.21 19.29 20.94
C ALA A 7 4.52 17.92 21.13
N ALA A 8 3.86 17.69 22.27
CA ALA A 8 3.11 16.43 22.47
C ALA A 8 1.88 16.30 21.55
N ARG A 9 1.27 17.43 21.15
CA ARG A 9 0.17 17.43 20.19
C ARG A 9 0.67 17.14 18.78
N ASP A 10 1.80 17.71 18.38
CA ASP A 10 2.40 17.46 17.06
C ASP A 10 2.89 16.00 16.96
N ASP A 11 3.54 15.47 18.00
CA ASP A 11 3.93 14.06 18.07
C ASP A 11 2.73 13.10 18.01
N LEU A 12 1.61 13.46 18.67
CA LEU A 12 0.37 12.67 18.61
C LEU A 12 -0.25 12.73 17.20
N LEU A 13 -0.26 13.90 16.56
CA LEU A 13 -0.76 14.07 15.20
C LEU A 13 0.07 13.26 14.21
N THR A 14 1.40 13.33 14.26
CA THR A 14 2.28 12.54 13.40
C THR A 14 2.10 11.04 13.58
N ARG A 15 1.89 10.56 14.82
CA ARG A 15 1.59 9.14 15.06
C ARG A 15 0.23 8.75 14.51
N LEU A 16 -0.80 9.58 14.70
CA LEU A 16 -2.13 9.33 14.16
C LEU A 16 -2.14 9.34 12.63
N GLU A 17 -1.43 10.28 12.00
CA GLU A 17 -1.23 10.34 10.54
C GLU A 17 -0.52 9.07 10.05
N SER A 18 0.56 8.65 10.72
CA SER A 18 1.29 7.43 10.36
C SER A 18 0.46 6.16 10.54
N GLU A 19 -0.38 6.06 11.57
CA GLU A 19 -1.27 4.91 11.77
C GLU A 19 -2.42 4.94 10.76
N PHE A 20 -2.95 6.13 10.42
CA PHE A 20 -3.98 6.30 9.38
C PHE A 20 -3.45 5.91 7.99
N ASP A 21 -2.24 6.31 7.64
CA ASP A 21 -1.56 5.90 6.40
C ASP A 21 -1.37 4.38 6.33
N ARG A 22 -1.09 3.75 7.48
CA ARG A 22 -0.91 2.30 7.57
C ARG A 22 -2.23 1.55 7.42
N GLU A 23 -3.27 1.96 8.13
CA GLU A 23 -4.61 1.35 8.00
C GLU A 23 -5.15 1.50 6.57
N MET A 24 -4.98 2.67 5.96
CA MET A 24 -5.37 2.93 4.58
C MET A 24 -4.59 2.05 3.60
N PHE A 25 -3.28 1.89 3.81
CA PHE A 25 -2.45 0.99 3.00
C PHE A 25 -2.88 -0.47 3.14
N ASP A 26 -3.16 -0.94 4.36
CA ASP A 26 -3.60 -2.31 4.62
C ASP A 26 -4.96 -2.60 3.97
N MET A 27 -5.88 -1.62 3.98
CA MET A 27 -7.15 -1.70 3.25
C MET A 27 -6.93 -1.75 1.73
N ALA A 28 -6.06 -0.91 1.19
CA ALA A 28 -5.72 -0.93 -0.24
C ALA A 28 -5.12 -2.28 -0.64
N VAL A 29 -4.22 -2.84 0.17
CA VAL A 29 -3.64 -4.17 0.00
C VAL A 29 -4.72 -5.25 -0.03
N ALA A 30 -5.65 -5.24 0.93
CA ALA A 30 -6.75 -6.20 0.97
C ALA A 30 -7.62 -6.12 -0.30
N ASN A 31 -7.97 -4.90 -0.74
CA ASN A 31 -8.77 -4.69 -1.95
C ASN A 31 -8.06 -5.15 -3.22
N ILE A 32 -6.77 -4.80 -3.38
CA ILE A 32 -6.01 -5.16 -4.58
C ILE A 32 -5.78 -6.67 -4.64
N ARG A 33 -5.51 -7.34 -3.52
CA ARG A 33 -5.36 -8.81 -3.47
C ARG A 33 -6.58 -9.55 -4.01
N LEU A 34 -7.79 -9.00 -3.82
CA LEU A 34 -9.04 -9.59 -4.32
C LEU A 34 -9.29 -9.32 -5.82
N ARG A 35 -8.61 -8.34 -6.42
CA ARG A 35 -8.87 -7.84 -7.78
C ARG A 35 -7.87 -8.33 -8.82
N VAL A 36 -6.72 -8.86 -8.40
CA VAL A 36 -5.67 -9.33 -9.31
C VAL A 36 -5.58 -10.85 -9.32
N ASP A 37 -5.04 -11.40 -10.41
CA ASP A 37 -4.77 -12.84 -10.48
C ASP A 37 -3.81 -13.28 -9.37
N PRO A 38 -3.97 -14.49 -8.80
CA PRO A 38 -3.12 -14.98 -7.71
C PRO A 38 -1.61 -14.93 -8.02
N GLU A 39 -1.21 -15.26 -9.26
CA GLU A 39 0.19 -15.18 -9.69
C GLU A 39 0.74 -13.75 -9.74
N THR A 40 -0.13 -12.78 -10.07
CA THR A 40 0.22 -11.36 -10.07
C THR A 40 0.42 -10.86 -8.65
N TRP A 41 -0.49 -11.24 -7.74
CA TRP A 41 -0.35 -10.94 -6.32
C TRP A 41 0.92 -11.57 -5.73
N GLU A 42 1.19 -12.84 -6.04
CA GLU A 42 2.32 -13.56 -5.47
C GLU A 42 3.66 -13.00 -5.94
N ALA A 43 3.77 -12.59 -7.21
CA ALA A 43 4.95 -11.88 -7.71
C ALA A 43 5.22 -10.58 -6.93
N PHE A 44 4.18 -9.80 -6.63
CA PHE A 44 4.32 -8.60 -5.80
C PHE A 44 4.68 -8.94 -4.35
N ARG A 45 3.97 -9.86 -3.71
CA ARG A 45 4.20 -10.27 -2.32
C ARG A 45 5.63 -10.75 -2.11
N LEU A 46 6.11 -11.69 -2.93
CA LEU A 46 7.47 -12.23 -2.81
C LEU A 46 8.55 -11.15 -2.97
N THR A 47 8.35 -10.18 -3.87
CA THR A 47 9.39 -9.20 -4.20
C THR A 47 9.33 -7.92 -3.36
N ALA A 48 8.13 -7.44 -3.02
CA ALA A 48 7.93 -6.17 -2.33
C ALA A 48 7.70 -6.34 -0.82
N ILE A 49 7.13 -7.46 -0.38
CA ILE A 49 6.83 -7.73 1.03
C ILE A 49 7.89 -8.67 1.63
N ASP A 50 8.18 -9.78 0.95
CA ASP A 50 9.15 -10.77 1.45
C ASP A 50 10.61 -10.43 1.07
N GLY A 51 10.83 -9.44 0.20
CA GLY A 51 12.16 -8.93 -0.16
C GLY A 51 13.00 -9.82 -1.07
N LEU A 52 12.41 -10.81 -1.75
CA LEU A 52 13.13 -11.64 -2.70
C LEU A 52 13.54 -10.87 -3.96
N SER A 53 14.60 -11.34 -4.61
CA SER A 53 14.91 -10.92 -5.98
C SER A 53 13.84 -11.41 -6.97
N GLY A 54 13.70 -10.70 -8.09
CA GLY A 54 12.81 -11.13 -9.16
C GLY A 54 13.17 -12.50 -9.74
N ALA A 55 14.44 -12.91 -9.67
CA ALA A 55 14.90 -14.22 -10.10
C ALA A 55 14.45 -15.34 -9.15
N GLU A 56 14.60 -15.15 -7.83
CA GLU A 56 14.13 -16.12 -6.84
C GLU A 56 12.61 -16.26 -6.86
N ALA A 57 11.89 -15.14 -6.96
CA ALA A 57 10.44 -15.13 -7.07
C ALA A 57 9.98 -15.89 -8.33
N ALA A 58 10.61 -15.63 -9.47
CA ALA A 58 10.33 -16.30 -10.74
C ALA A 58 10.45 -17.82 -10.64
N VAL A 59 11.53 -18.31 -10.02
CA VAL A 59 11.75 -19.75 -9.79
C VAL A 59 10.64 -20.32 -8.89
N ARG A 60 10.27 -19.62 -7.81
CA ARG A 60 9.24 -20.11 -6.87
C ARG A 60 7.85 -20.22 -7.49
N ILE A 61 7.48 -19.29 -8.35
CA ILE A 61 6.12 -19.21 -8.92
C ILE A 61 6.04 -19.75 -10.35
N GLY A 62 7.14 -20.25 -10.91
CA GLY A 62 7.16 -20.84 -12.25
C GLY A 62 7.02 -19.84 -13.40
N MET A 63 7.44 -18.59 -13.21
CA MET A 63 7.30 -17.51 -14.19
C MET A 63 8.65 -17.08 -14.78
N LYS A 64 8.61 -16.33 -15.89
CA LYS A 64 9.80 -15.61 -16.38
C LYS A 64 10.10 -14.43 -15.45
N VAL A 65 11.39 -14.17 -15.20
CA VAL A 65 11.84 -13.00 -14.41
C VAL A 65 11.25 -11.68 -14.92
N SER A 66 11.12 -11.51 -16.23
CA SER A 66 10.48 -10.33 -16.83
C SER A 66 8.99 -10.20 -16.45
N ALA A 67 8.26 -11.31 -16.39
CA ALA A 67 6.86 -11.33 -16.01
C ALA A 67 6.67 -10.97 -14.51
N VAL A 68 7.61 -11.36 -13.64
CA VAL A 68 7.61 -10.96 -12.23
C VAL A 68 7.67 -9.45 -12.08
N TYR A 69 8.58 -8.78 -12.79
CA TYR A 69 8.69 -7.31 -12.72
C TYR A 69 7.48 -6.59 -13.30
N VAL A 70 6.90 -7.11 -14.40
CA VAL A 70 5.66 -6.56 -14.97
C VAL A 70 4.51 -6.66 -13.97
N ASN A 71 4.33 -7.83 -13.35
CA ASN A 71 3.27 -8.07 -12.37
C ASN A 71 3.46 -7.23 -11.11
N ARG A 72 4.70 -7.13 -10.59
CA ARG A 72 5.04 -6.23 -9.47
C ARG A 72 4.65 -4.79 -9.77
N GLY A 73 5.04 -4.27 -10.93
CA GLY A 73 4.74 -2.88 -11.32
C GLY A 73 3.24 -2.63 -11.47
N ARG A 74 2.48 -3.60 -12.00
CA ARG A 74 1.02 -3.53 -12.08
C ARG A 74 0.40 -3.40 -10.69
N VAL A 75 0.78 -4.25 -9.73
CA VAL A 75 0.24 -4.20 -8.36
C VAL A 75 0.62 -2.89 -7.66
N GLN A 76 1.87 -2.42 -7.82
CA GLN A 76 2.31 -1.14 -7.26
C GLN A 76 1.45 0.03 -7.76
N LYS A 77 1.19 0.09 -9.06
CA LYS A 77 0.32 1.13 -9.64
C LYS A 77 -1.10 1.04 -9.10
N MET A 78 -1.67 -0.16 -9.04
CA MET A 78 -3.02 -0.37 -8.52
C MET A 78 -3.15 0.03 -7.04
N LEU A 79 -2.12 -0.22 -6.22
CA LEU A 79 -2.09 0.22 -4.83
C LEU A 79 -2.03 1.74 -4.72
N GLN A 80 -1.19 2.39 -5.53
CA GLN A 80 -1.10 3.85 -5.55
C GLN A 80 -2.45 4.48 -5.94
N ASP A 81 -3.08 3.97 -7.00
CA ASP A 81 -4.39 4.45 -7.47
C ASP A 81 -5.48 4.20 -6.41
N GLU A 82 -5.44 3.05 -5.71
CA GLU A 82 -6.42 2.71 -4.67
C GLU A 82 -6.28 3.59 -3.41
N VAL A 83 -5.05 3.87 -2.97
CA VAL A 83 -4.79 4.79 -1.85
C VAL A 83 -5.26 6.20 -2.21
N GLN A 84 -4.94 6.69 -3.42
CA GLN A 84 -5.42 8.01 -3.88
C GLN A 84 -6.95 8.09 -3.96
N ARG A 85 -7.62 6.99 -4.30
CA ARG A 85 -9.09 6.92 -4.30
C ARG A 85 -9.67 6.97 -2.89
N MET A 86 -8.98 6.38 -1.90
CA MET A 86 -9.39 6.40 -0.49
C MET A 86 -9.14 7.76 0.17
N ASP A 87 -8.08 8.45 -0.24
CA ASP A 87 -7.70 9.81 0.20
C ASP A 87 -8.47 10.94 -0.53
N GLY A 88 -9.39 10.59 -1.43
CA GLY A 88 -10.25 11.56 -2.11
C GLY A 88 -11.03 12.44 -1.12
N PRO A 89 -11.30 13.72 -1.44
CA PRO A 89 -11.75 14.72 -0.47
C PRO A 89 -12.99 14.24 0.29
N PRO A 90 -13.09 14.55 1.60
CA PRO A 90 -14.25 14.21 2.39
C PRO A 90 -15.46 14.86 1.73
N ASP A 91 -16.40 14.01 1.32
CA ASP A 91 -17.75 14.29 0.86
C ASP A 91 -18.07 15.79 0.67
N ALA A 92 -17.91 16.30 -0.55
CA ALA A 92 -18.60 17.53 -0.96
C ALA A 92 -20.08 17.18 -1.17
N GLY A 93 -20.77 16.93 -0.07
CA GLY A 93 -22.13 16.43 -0.06
C GLY A 93 -22.67 16.37 1.36
N ASP A 94 -23.01 17.53 1.94
CA ASP A 94 -24.37 17.84 2.40
C ASP A 94 -24.38 19.20 3.12
N GLU A 95 -24.56 20.28 2.36
CA GLU A 95 -25.15 21.51 2.88
C GLU A 95 -26.24 21.93 1.88
N SER A 96 -27.42 21.30 2.02
CA SER A 96 -28.68 21.83 1.49
C SER A 96 -29.27 22.87 2.42
#